data_AF-A0A966DKG1-F1
#
_entry.id   AF-A0A966DKG1-F1
#
_cell.length_a   1.000
_cell.length_b   1.000
_cell.length_c   1.000
_cell.angle_alpha   90.00
_cell.angle_beta   90.00
_cell.angle_gamma   90.00
#
_symmetry.space_group_name_H-M   'P 1'
#
loop_
_entity.id
_entity.type
_entity.pdbx_description
1 polymer ?
#
loop_
_entity_poly.entity_id
_entity_poly.type
_entity_poly.pdbx_seq_one_letter_code
_entity_poly.pdbx_strand_id
1 'polypeptide(L)' 'MRLSELKTGHKAYITKVNGSGPFRKRILEMGFVRGEEVRSIL' A
#
# COMPACT_ATOMS: atom_id res chain seq x y z
N MET A 1 7.83 -5.70 -6.05
CA MET A 1 6.45 -5.89 -6.51
C MET A 1 5.64 -4.65 -6.21
N ARG A 2 4.63 -4.36 -7.03
CA ARG A 2 3.60 -3.35 -6.76
C ARG A 2 2.46 -3.99 -5.97
N LEU A 3 1.68 -3.17 -5.26
CA LEU A 3 0.50 -3.65 -4.55
C LEU A 3 -0.50 -4.35 -5.49
N SER A 4 -0.61 -3.89 -6.73
CA SER A 4 -1.45 -4.48 -7.78
C SER A 4 -1.02 -5.87 -8.25
N GLU A 5 0.20 -6.29 -7.93
CA GLU A 5 0.74 -7.62 -8.27
C GLU A 5 0.53 -8.63 -7.12
N LEU A 6 0.04 -8.18 -5.96
CA LEU A 6 -0.17 -9.03 -4.80
C LEU A 6 -1.39 -9.93 -5.02
N LYS A 7 -1.17 -11.24 -5.02
CA LYS A 7 -2.25 -12.24 -5.18
C LYS A 7 -3.29 -12.11 -4.07
N THR A 8 -4.56 -12.33 -4.41
CA THR A 8 -5.67 -12.37 -3.45
C THR A 8 -5.34 -13.27 -2.26
N GLY A 9 -5.71 -12.82 -1.06
CA GLY A 9 -5.45 -13.52 0.19
C GLY A 9 -4.03 -13.38 0.74
N HIS A 10 -3.06 -12.90 -0.05
CA HIS A 10 -1.68 -12.73 0.40
C HIS A 10 -1.47 -11.43 1.16
N LYS A 11 -0.41 -11.42 1.97
CA LYS A 11 0.02 -10.29 2.79
C LYS A 11 1.36 -9.77 2.30
N ALA A 12 1.60 -8.48 2.48
CA ALA A 12 2.89 -7.86 2.24
C ALA A 12 3.09 -6.64 3.15
N TYR A 13 4.35 -6.28 3.39
CA TYR A 13 4.71 -5.06 4.10
C TYR A 13 4.95 -3.91 3.14
N ILE A 14 4.45 -2.73 3.48
CA ILE A 14 4.68 -1.52 2.69
C ILE A 14 6.13 -1.09 2.87
N THR A 15 6.91 -1.07 1.79
CA THR A 15 8.30 -0.58 1.80
C THR A 15 8.40 0.88 1.38
N LYS A 16 7.53 1.33 0.46
CA LYS A 16 7.48 2.70 -0.05
C LYS A 16 6.11 2.99 -0.66
N VAL A 17 5.62 4.21 -0.47
CA VAL A 17 4.46 4.76 -1.19
C VAL A 17 4.95 5.73 -2.26
N ASN A 18 4.70 5.39 -3.53
CA ASN A 18 5.04 6.21 -4.68
C ASN A 18 3.88 7.17 -5.04
N GLY A 19 4.16 8.18 -5.87
CA GLY A 19 3.19 9.20 -6.29
C GLY A 19 3.51 10.60 -5.72
N SER A 20 2.74 11.59 -6.13
CA SER A 20 2.92 13.00 -5.75
C SER A 20 1.60 13.68 -5.41
N GLY A 21 1.69 14.85 -4.78
CA GLY A 21 0.55 15.74 -4.56
C GLY A 21 -0.54 15.18 -3.63
N PRO A 22 -1.80 15.62 -3.81
CA PRO A 22 -2.90 15.30 -2.92
C PRO A 22 -3.21 13.81 -2.80
N PHE A 23 -3.01 13.04 -3.88
CA PHE A 23 -3.27 11.60 -3.89
C PHE A 23 -2.35 10.86 -2.92
N ARG A 24 -1.04 11.14 -2.97
CA ARG A 24 -0.08 10.56 -2.01
C ARG A 24 -0.43 10.93 -0.58
N LYS A 25 -0.85 12.19 -0.34
CA LYS A 25 -1.27 12.64 1.00
C LYS A 25 -2.45 11.80 1.52
N ARG A 26 -3.47 11.57 0.68
CA ARG A 26 -4.65 10.79 1.06
C ARG A 26 -4.32 9.32 1.35
N ILE A 27 -3.46 8.69 0.55
CA ILE A 27 -3.02 7.31 0.79
C ILE A 27 -2.29 7.19 2.14
N LEU A 28 -1.43 8.15 2.48
CA LEU A 28 -0.76 8.19 3.78
C LEU A 28 -1.76 8.39 4.94
N GLU A 29 -2.75 9.26 4.78
CA GLU A 29 -3.84 9.48 5.76
C GLU A 29 -4.70 8.22 5.99
N MET A 30 -4.82 7.35 4.99
CA MET A 30 -5.50 6.05 5.12
C MET A 30 -4.66 4.98 5.84
N GLY A 31 -3.43 5.30 6.28
CA GLY A 31 -2.56 4.36 6.99
C GLY A 31 -1.65 3.53 6.09
N PHE A 32 -1.58 3.81 4.79
CA PHE A 32 -0.59 3.17 3.92
C PHE A 32 0.79 3.82 4.12
N VAL A 33 1.45 3.47 5.22
CA VAL A 33 2.79 3.98 5.59
C VAL A 33 3.82 2.85 5.62
N ARG A 34 5.11 3.20 5.54
CA ARG A 34 6.19 2.21 5.50
C ARG A 34 6.20 1.39 6.79
N GLY A 35 6.27 0.06 6.65
CA GLY A 35 6.30 -0.89 7.76
C GLY A 35 4.95 -1.51 8.09
N GLU A 36 3.85 -0.98 7.56
CA GLU A 36 2.52 -1.55 7.78
C GLU A 36 2.28 -2.81 6.94
N GLU A 37 1.59 -3.80 7.53
CA GLU A 37 1.14 -5.00 6.84
C GLU A 37 -0.20 -4.73 6.14
N VAL A 38 -0.28 -5.09 4.86
CA VAL A 38 -1.53 -5.05 4.10
C VAL A 38 -1.86 -6.42 3.54
N ARG A 39 -3.16 -6.72 3.41
CA ARG A 39 -3.67 -7.97 2.84
C ARG A 39 -4.51 -7.66 1.61
N SER A 40 -4.26 -8.38 0.51
CA SER A 40 -5.16 -8.34 -0.64
C SER A 40 -6.43 -9.13 -0.32
N ILE A 41 -7.60 -8.49 -0.43
CA ILE A 41 -8.89 -9.06 -0.05
C ILE A 41 -9.70 -9.52 -1.27
N LEU A 42 -9.43 -8.92 -2.44
CA LEU A 42 -10.10 -9.18 -3.71
C LEU A 42 -9.09 -9.73 -4.72
#